data_AF-A0A6A6CIP6-F1
#
_entry.id   AF-A0A6A6CIP6-F1
#
_cell.length_a   1.000
_cell.length_b   1.000
_cell.length_c   1.000
_cell.angle_alpha   90.00
_cell.angle_beta   90.00
_cell.angle_gamma   90.00
#
_symmetry.space_group_name_H-M   'P 1'
#
loop_
_entity.id
_entity.type
_entity.pdbx_description
1 polymer ?
#
loop_
_entity_poly.entity_id
_entity_poly.type
_entity_poly.pdbx_seq_one_letter_code
_entity_poly.pdbx_strand_id
1 'polypeptide(L)'
;MSFAAEPNPPSNALDVLIKSAIKAPTHVFDLLRRLHQLSLDQELVLKNDQTIQNWKDNKELDADQRKHFFDNIMRDKFIALTPDKSIFMYNLARASGALNVVECGTSYGVSTIYLALAVGQNAVQKGVAAGDAKVIATENEPLKAEQARRHWKEAGESVERYIQLREGDLTKTLQADLPSIDFVLFDIWTPMVMPTLRILEPKLKAGAILIADNTAAPGNGYGEFLDHLRAEAAPYSALTLPYQDGLELAVYTPRS
;
A
#
# COMPACT_ATOMS: atom_id res chain seq x y z
N MET A 1 -0.02 12.53 -26.29
CA MET A 1 1.39 12.48 -25.86
C MET A 1 1.52 11.31 -24.90
N SER A 2 2.28 10.29 -25.28
CA SER A 2 2.53 9.13 -24.43
C SER A 2 3.55 9.52 -23.35
N PHE A 3 3.13 9.58 -22.09
CA PHE A 3 4.08 9.60 -20.97
C PHE A 3 4.62 8.18 -20.85
N ALA A 4 5.73 7.90 -21.52
CA ALA A 4 6.52 6.72 -21.16
C ALA A 4 6.99 6.95 -19.72
N ALA A 5 6.68 6.00 -18.83
CA ALA A 5 7.24 6.00 -17.48
C ALA A 5 8.77 6.03 -17.61
N GLU A 6 9.40 7.01 -16.96
CA GLU A 6 10.86 7.09 -16.94
C GLU A 6 11.43 5.81 -16.29
N PRO A 7 12.58 5.31 -16.77
CA PRO A 7 13.25 4.19 -16.13
C PRO A 7 13.52 4.52 -14.66
N ASN A 8 13.44 3.51 -13.79
CA ASN A 8 13.74 3.66 -12.37
C ASN A 8 15.03 4.46 -12.16
N PRO A 9 15.03 5.49 -11.30
CA PRO A 9 16.19 6.32 -11.10
C PRO A 9 17.38 5.48 -10.60
N PRO A 10 18.62 5.82 -10.96
CA PRO A 10 19.80 5.11 -10.48
C PRO A 10 19.83 5.09 -8.95
N SER A 11 20.35 4.01 -8.34
CA SER A 11 20.35 3.77 -6.88
C SER A 11 20.72 4.99 -6.02
N ASN A 12 21.66 5.84 -6.48
CA ASN A 12 22.07 7.07 -5.78
C ASN A 12 20.96 8.16 -5.75
N ALA A 13 20.15 8.28 -6.80
CA ALA A 13 19.04 9.25 -6.84
C ALA A 13 17.89 8.84 -5.91
N LEU A 14 17.64 7.54 -5.75
CA LEU A 14 16.65 7.02 -4.81
C LEU A 14 17.04 7.31 -3.36
N ASP A 15 18.31 7.13 -3.03
CA ASP A 15 18.86 7.40 -1.70
C ASP A 15 18.74 8.88 -1.33
N VAL A 16 19.02 9.78 -2.28
CA VAL A 16 18.86 11.23 -2.10
C VAL A 16 17.39 11.60 -1.92
N LEU A 17 16.49 11.00 -2.71
CA LEU A 17 15.06 11.27 -2.63
C LEU A 17 14.47 10.83 -1.28
N ILE A 18 14.72 9.60 -0.84
CA ILE A 18 14.22 9.11 0.45
C ILE A 18 14.77 9.98 1.59
N LYS A 19 16.08 10.23 1.65
CA LYS A 19 16.70 10.99 2.75
C LYS A 19 16.23 12.45 2.82
N SER A 20 15.90 13.06 1.69
CA SER A 20 15.40 14.44 1.66
C SER A 20 13.90 14.54 1.97
N ALA A 21 13.12 13.55 1.56
CA ALA A 21 11.66 13.62 1.55
C ALA A 21 10.96 13.02 2.78
N ILE A 22 11.63 12.15 3.55
CA ILE A 22 11.08 11.63 4.82
C ILE A 22 11.97 11.99 6.01
N LYS A 23 11.39 12.10 7.21
CA LYS A 23 12.15 12.27 8.45
C LYS A 23 12.21 10.93 9.17
N ALA A 24 13.39 10.35 9.31
CA ALA A 24 13.60 9.08 10.03
C ALA A 24 15.03 8.99 10.58
N PRO A 25 15.31 8.11 11.54
CA PRO A 25 16.69 7.77 11.92
C PRO A 25 17.45 7.08 10.78
N THR A 26 18.79 7.20 10.77
CA THR A 26 19.67 6.62 9.74
C THR A 26 19.44 5.12 9.52
N HIS A 27 19.27 4.33 10.59
CA HIS A 27 19.07 2.89 10.45
C HIS A 27 17.75 2.54 9.74
N VAL A 28 16.71 3.36 9.89
CA VAL A 28 15.44 3.17 9.18
C VAL A 28 15.60 3.47 7.69
N PHE A 29 16.38 4.49 7.34
CA PHE A 29 16.71 4.77 5.94
C PHE A 29 17.48 3.62 5.30
N ASP A 30 18.49 3.10 5.99
CA ASP A 30 19.30 1.98 5.50
C ASP A 30 18.46 0.72 5.32
N LEU A 31 17.51 0.47 6.23
CA LEU A 31 16.53 -0.60 6.12
C LEU A 31 15.64 -0.40 4.88
N LEU A 32 14.96 0.74 4.76
CA LEU A 32 14.06 1.02 3.62
C LEU A 32 14.78 0.88 2.28
N ARG A 33 16.00 1.38 2.17
CA ARG A 33 16.84 1.21 0.98
C ARG A 33 17.08 -0.26 0.66
N ARG A 34 17.47 -1.06 1.65
CA ARG A 34 17.70 -2.49 1.48
C ARG A 34 16.43 -3.22 1.06
N LEU A 35 15.28 -2.91 1.69
CA LEU A 35 14.01 -3.57 1.37
C LEU A 35 13.51 -3.21 -0.03
N HIS A 36 13.63 -1.95 -0.45
CA HIS A 36 13.31 -1.54 -1.81
C HIS A 36 14.22 -2.20 -2.84
N GLN A 37 15.52 -2.31 -2.56
CA GLN A 37 16.44 -3.04 -3.44
C GLN A 37 16.05 -4.52 -3.56
N LEU A 38 15.68 -5.17 -2.45
CA LEU A 38 15.20 -6.56 -2.47
C LEU A 38 13.93 -6.73 -3.32
N SER A 39 12.98 -5.79 -3.23
CA SER A 39 11.78 -5.77 -4.08
C SER A 39 12.14 -5.63 -5.56
N LEU A 40 13.00 -4.67 -5.89
CA LEU A 40 13.43 -4.42 -7.27
C LEU A 40 14.18 -5.61 -7.87
N ASP A 41 15.08 -6.22 -7.11
CA ASP A 41 15.82 -7.41 -7.53
C ASP A 41 14.85 -8.57 -7.81
N GLN A 42 13.83 -8.75 -6.96
CA GLN A 42 12.84 -9.81 -7.17
C GLN A 42 11.94 -9.52 -8.38
N GLU A 43 11.48 -8.28 -8.56
CA GLU A 43 10.72 -7.88 -9.76
C GLU A 43 11.51 -8.12 -11.05
N LEU A 44 12.82 -7.84 -11.05
CA LEU A 44 13.69 -8.09 -12.21
C LEU A 44 13.78 -9.59 -12.52
N VAL A 45 13.90 -10.44 -11.50
CA VAL A 45 13.86 -11.90 -11.68
C VAL A 45 12.51 -12.33 -12.28
N LEU A 46 11.39 -11.82 -11.77
CA LEU A 46 10.05 -12.16 -12.28
C LEU A 46 9.82 -11.68 -13.71
N LYS A 47 10.30 -10.48 -14.07
CA LYS A 47 10.22 -9.94 -15.43
C LYS A 47 11.02 -10.79 -16.42
N ASN A 48 12.13 -11.37 -15.99
CA ASN A 48 13.01 -12.19 -16.82
C ASN A 48 12.72 -13.70 -16.73
N ASP A 49 11.76 -14.13 -15.90
CA ASP A 49 11.41 -15.55 -15.78
C ASP A 49 10.63 -16.00 -17.03
N GLN A 50 11.33 -16.76 -17.89
CA GLN A 50 10.78 -17.28 -19.14
C GLN A 50 9.55 -18.17 -18.90
N THR A 51 9.44 -18.83 -17.75
CA THR A 51 8.26 -19.62 -17.39
C THR A 51 7.06 -18.69 -17.24
N ILE A 52 7.21 -17.60 -16.48
CA ILE A 52 6.14 -16.62 -16.27
C ILE A 52 5.73 -15.98 -17.60
N GLN A 53 6.70 -15.63 -18.46
CA GLN A 53 6.42 -15.03 -19.77
C GLN A 53 5.71 -16.01 -20.71
N ASN A 54 6.22 -17.23 -20.82
CA ASN A 54 5.59 -18.27 -21.66
C ASN A 54 4.15 -18.57 -21.22
N TRP A 55 3.86 -18.49 -19.92
CA TRP A 55 2.51 -18.67 -19.39
C TRP A 55 1.58 -17.50 -19.67
N LYS A 56 2.06 -16.26 -19.57
CA LYS A 56 1.26 -15.06 -19.93
C LYS A 56 0.76 -15.12 -21.37
N ASP A 57 1.59 -15.63 -22.27
CA ASP A 57 1.29 -15.73 -23.70
C ASP A 57 0.63 -17.06 -24.10
N ASN A 58 0.36 -17.95 -23.14
CA ASN A 58 -0.24 -19.25 -23.42
C ASN A 58 -1.73 -19.10 -23.81
N LYS A 59 -1.99 -19.31 -25.11
CA LYS A 59 -3.32 -19.22 -25.74
C LYS A 59 -4.22 -20.44 -25.46
N GLU A 60 -3.69 -21.52 -24.89
CA GLU A 60 -4.46 -22.73 -24.55
C GLU A 60 -5.22 -22.59 -23.23
N LEU A 61 -4.79 -21.66 -22.37
CA LEU A 61 -5.49 -21.36 -21.12
C LEU A 61 -6.60 -20.35 -21.36
N ASP A 62 -7.69 -20.44 -20.60
CA ASP A 62 -8.65 -19.34 -20.53
C ASP A 62 -8.13 -18.19 -19.63
N ALA A 63 -8.89 -17.09 -19.57
CA ALA A 63 -8.50 -15.91 -18.80
C ALA A 63 -8.47 -16.19 -17.28
N ASP A 64 -9.37 -17.03 -16.78
CA ASP A 64 -9.50 -17.33 -15.35
C ASP A 64 -8.36 -18.25 -14.89
N GLN A 65 -7.97 -19.22 -15.71
CA GLN A 65 -6.83 -20.10 -15.46
C GLN A 65 -5.52 -19.32 -15.44
N ARG A 66 -5.30 -18.41 -16.40
CA ARG A 66 -4.13 -17.52 -16.41
C ARG A 66 -4.08 -16.65 -15.17
N LYS A 67 -5.23 -16.08 -14.78
CA LYS A 67 -5.36 -15.24 -13.59
C LYS A 67 -5.04 -16.04 -12.32
N HIS A 68 -5.64 -17.21 -12.13
CA HIS A 68 -5.41 -18.06 -10.95
C HIS A 68 -3.94 -18.50 -10.83
N PHE A 69 -3.30 -18.85 -11.94
CA PHE A 69 -1.89 -19.20 -11.95
C PHE A 69 -0.99 -18.02 -11.57
N PHE A 70 -1.25 -16.84 -12.15
CA PHE A 70 -0.53 -15.61 -11.81
C PHE A 70 -0.70 -15.24 -10.33
N ASP A 71 -1.92 -15.31 -9.81
CA ASP A 71 -2.24 -15.07 -8.40
C ASP A 71 -1.45 -16.02 -7.48
N ASN A 72 -1.30 -17.30 -7.87
CA ASN A 72 -0.51 -18.26 -7.12
C ASN A 72 1.00 -17.96 -7.15
N ILE A 73 1.54 -17.53 -8.29
CA ILE A 73 2.95 -17.13 -8.38
C ILE A 73 3.24 -15.92 -7.50
N MET A 74 2.34 -14.94 -7.47
CA MET A 74 2.58 -13.68 -6.76
C MET A 74 2.42 -13.80 -5.24
N ARG A 75 1.90 -14.91 -4.74
CA ARG A 75 1.58 -15.11 -3.32
C ARG A 75 2.77 -14.90 -2.38
N ASP A 76 3.94 -15.41 -2.78
CA ASP A 76 5.20 -15.37 -2.02
C ASP A 76 6.19 -14.33 -2.56
N LYS A 77 5.75 -13.42 -3.43
CA LYS A 77 6.62 -12.39 -4.01
C LYS A 77 6.64 -11.15 -3.13
N PHE A 78 7.87 -10.73 -2.83
CA PHE A 78 8.26 -9.43 -2.31
C PHE A 78 8.15 -8.39 -3.44
N ILE A 79 6.93 -7.95 -3.68
CA ILE A 79 6.65 -6.74 -4.45
C ILE A 79 6.16 -5.71 -3.44
N ALA A 80 6.88 -4.60 -3.36
CA ALA A 80 6.55 -3.47 -2.48
C ALA A 80 6.09 -2.28 -3.31
N LEU A 81 5.21 -1.47 -2.71
CA LEU A 81 4.92 -0.13 -3.19
C LEU A 81 6.22 0.62 -3.49
N THR A 82 6.33 1.21 -4.69
CA THR A 82 7.57 1.82 -5.13
C THR A 82 8.01 2.97 -4.20
N PRO A 83 9.31 3.28 -4.13
CA PRO A 83 9.83 4.31 -3.23
C PRO A 83 9.18 5.69 -3.39
N ASP A 84 8.94 6.12 -4.62
CA ASP A 84 8.32 7.42 -4.95
C ASP A 84 6.85 7.48 -4.50
N LYS A 85 6.06 6.42 -4.76
CA LYS A 85 4.69 6.28 -4.26
C LYS A 85 4.65 6.22 -2.73
N SER A 86 5.58 5.50 -2.11
CA SER A 86 5.72 5.41 -0.66
C SER A 86 6.03 6.76 -0.01
N ILE A 87 6.90 7.56 -0.62
CA ILE A 87 7.22 8.93 -0.17
C ILE A 87 6.02 9.86 -0.32
N PHE A 88 5.30 9.77 -1.44
CA PHE A 88 4.07 10.53 -1.65
C PHE A 88 3.04 10.21 -0.57
N MET A 89 2.77 8.92 -0.34
CA MET A 89 1.86 8.45 0.70
C MET A 89 2.27 8.93 2.10
N TYR A 90 3.55 8.80 2.46
CA TYR A 90 4.07 9.32 3.73
C TYR A 90 3.77 10.82 3.89
N ASN A 91 4.09 11.63 2.87
CA ASN A 91 3.86 13.08 2.94
C ASN A 91 2.38 13.44 2.98
N LEU A 92 1.52 12.67 2.30
CA LEU A 92 0.07 12.87 2.34
C LEU A 92 -0.53 12.52 3.71
N ALA A 93 -0.07 11.42 4.33
CA ALA A 93 -0.44 11.06 5.70
C ALA A 93 0.06 12.11 6.72
N ARG A 94 1.25 12.69 6.51
CA ARG A 94 1.78 13.81 7.31
C ARG A 94 0.93 15.07 7.14
N ALA A 95 0.59 15.44 5.90
CA ALA A 95 -0.16 16.64 5.58
C ALA A 95 -1.60 16.62 6.13
N SER A 96 -2.27 15.47 6.04
CA SER A 96 -3.61 15.26 6.63
C SER A 96 -3.59 15.13 8.16
N GLY A 97 -2.42 14.86 8.74
CA GLY A 97 -2.28 14.59 10.16
C GLY A 97 -2.96 13.27 10.58
N ALA A 98 -3.00 12.28 9.69
CA ALA A 98 -3.62 10.97 9.93
C ALA A 98 -3.07 10.31 11.21
N LEU A 99 -3.96 9.72 12.02
CA LEU A 99 -3.61 9.00 13.25
C LEU A 99 -4.06 7.55 13.21
N ASN A 100 -5.19 7.26 12.55
CA ASN A 100 -5.74 5.92 12.38
C ASN A 100 -5.74 5.55 10.90
N VAL A 101 -4.81 4.68 10.54
CA VAL A 101 -4.58 4.24 9.16
C VAL A 101 -4.94 2.78 9.04
N VAL A 102 -5.57 2.38 7.94
CA VAL A 102 -5.73 0.97 7.57
C VAL A 102 -4.89 0.67 6.35
N GLU A 103 -4.01 -0.32 6.43
CA GLU A 103 -3.27 -0.85 5.28
C GLU A 103 -3.86 -2.20 4.90
N CYS A 104 -4.39 -2.26 3.68
CA CYS A 104 -4.92 -3.46 3.07
C CYS A 104 -3.84 -4.03 2.15
N GLY A 105 -3.20 -5.12 2.58
CA GLY A 105 -2.10 -5.76 1.87
C GLY A 105 -0.74 -5.28 2.36
N THR A 106 -0.26 -5.86 3.46
CA THR A 106 1.00 -5.49 4.08
C THR A 106 2.22 -6.11 3.40
N SER A 107 2.08 -7.33 2.85
CA SER A 107 3.19 -8.08 2.26
C SER A 107 4.37 -8.18 3.24
N TYR A 108 5.56 -7.77 2.84
CA TYR A 108 6.76 -7.75 3.68
C TYR A 108 6.93 -6.47 4.52
N GLY A 109 5.91 -5.59 4.54
CA GLY A 109 5.79 -4.50 5.52
C GLY A 109 6.51 -3.19 5.17
N VAL A 110 6.93 -2.99 3.92
CA VAL A 110 7.70 -1.81 3.50
C VAL A 110 6.86 -0.52 3.58
N SER A 111 5.69 -0.50 2.93
CA SER A 111 4.72 0.61 2.99
C SER A 111 4.30 0.90 4.43
N THR A 112 4.13 -0.14 5.25
CA THR A 112 3.77 -0.01 6.67
C THR A 112 4.78 0.82 7.46
N ILE A 113 6.08 0.71 7.14
CA ILE A 113 7.12 1.53 7.79
C ILE A 113 6.88 3.01 7.51
N TYR A 114 6.58 3.39 6.26
CA TYR A 114 6.26 4.76 5.89
C TYR A 114 5.00 5.26 6.61
N LEU A 115 3.93 4.46 6.62
CA LEU A 115 2.69 4.81 7.31
C LEU A 115 2.91 5.00 8.82
N ALA A 116 3.62 4.08 9.46
CA ALA A 116 3.89 4.12 10.90
C ALA A 116 4.77 5.30 11.29
N LEU A 117 5.78 5.65 10.47
CA LEU A 117 6.55 6.88 10.65
C LEU A 117 5.65 8.12 10.60
N ALA A 118 4.76 8.21 9.60
CA ALA A 118 3.87 9.35 9.46
C ALA A 118 2.91 9.48 10.65
N VAL A 119 2.25 8.37 11.01
CA VAL A 119 1.33 8.28 12.16
C VAL A 119 2.02 8.65 13.45
N GLY A 120 3.20 8.07 13.72
CA GLY A 120 3.92 8.31 14.97
C GLY A 120 4.35 9.77 15.13
N GLN A 121 4.81 10.38 14.05
CA GLN A 121 5.18 11.80 14.05
C GLN A 121 3.97 12.71 14.18
N ASN A 122 2.83 12.34 13.58
CA ASN A 122 1.57 13.08 13.73
C ASN A 122 1.08 13.01 15.18
N ALA A 123 1.18 11.83 15.80
CA ALA A 123 0.81 11.63 17.20
C ALA A 123 1.64 12.50 18.14
N VAL A 124 2.97 12.50 17.98
CA VAL A 124 3.87 13.37 18.77
C VAL A 124 3.51 14.85 18.58
N GLN A 125 3.32 15.30 17.34
CA GLN A 125 3.00 16.69 17.03
C GLN A 125 1.67 17.13 17.64
N LYS A 126 0.68 16.23 17.72
CA LYS A 126 -0.65 16.49 18.28
C LYS A 126 -0.74 16.21 19.80
N GLY A 127 0.33 15.73 20.43
CA GLY A 127 0.31 15.32 21.85
C GLY A 127 -0.57 14.09 22.13
N VAL A 128 -0.79 13.24 21.12
CA VAL A 128 -1.60 12.02 21.22
C VAL A 128 -0.72 10.87 21.71
N ALA A 129 -1.23 10.10 22.67
CA ALA A 129 -0.51 8.94 23.18
C ALA A 129 -0.31 7.88 22.09
N ALA A 130 0.79 7.13 22.15
CA ALA A 130 1.10 6.13 21.12
C ALA A 130 0.01 5.04 20.97
N GLY A 131 -0.77 4.75 22.02
CA GLY A 131 -1.89 3.80 21.95
C GLY A 131 -3.13 4.30 21.19
N ASP A 132 -3.23 5.62 20.98
CA ASP A 132 -4.37 6.29 20.35
C ASP A 132 -4.14 6.62 18.86
N ALA A 133 -2.98 6.22 18.33
CA ALA A 133 -2.61 6.38 16.93
C ALA A 133 -1.98 5.08 16.43
N LYS A 134 -2.44 4.56 15.29
CA LYS A 134 -1.99 3.27 14.78
C LYS A 134 -2.20 3.10 13.28
N VAL A 135 -1.36 2.24 12.71
CA VAL A 135 -1.56 1.57 11.44
C VAL A 135 -2.11 0.18 11.73
N ILE A 136 -3.35 -0.06 11.29
CA ILE A 136 -3.95 -1.39 11.26
C ILE A 136 -3.52 -2.05 9.96
N ALA A 137 -2.47 -2.86 10.04
CA ALA A 137 -1.88 -3.60 8.94
C ALA A 137 -2.62 -4.95 8.76
N THR A 138 -2.80 -5.42 7.54
CA THR A 138 -3.43 -6.72 7.25
C THR A 138 -2.59 -7.57 6.30
N GLU A 139 -2.30 -8.81 6.69
CA GLU A 139 -1.60 -9.78 5.84
C GLU A 139 -2.24 -11.15 5.96
N ASN A 140 -2.53 -11.79 4.82
CA ASN A 140 -3.16 -13.10 4.80
C ASN A 140 -2.13 -14.23 4.96
N GLU A 141 -0.93 -14.08 4.40
CA GLU A 141 0.09 -15.12 4.36
C GLU A 141 0.99 -15.06 5.62
N PRO A 142 0.96 -16.08 6.49
CA PRO A 142 1.66 -16.05 7.78
C PRO A 142 3.18 -15.82 7.67
N LEU A 143 3.82 -16.34 6.63
CA LEU A 143 5.27 -16.17 6.43
C LEU A 143 5.64 -14.73 6.06
N LYS A 144 4.80 -14.04 5.28
CA LYS A 144 4.99 -12.62 4.97
C LYS A 144 4.74 -11.77 6.21
N ALA A 145 3.68 -12.08 6.97
CA ALA A 145 3.37 -11.44 8.24
C ALA A 145 4.55 -11.55 9.24
N GLU A 146 5.12 -12.75 9.39
CA GLU A 146 6.27 -12.97 10.26
C GLU A 146 7.48 -12.13 9.82
N GLN A 147 7.78 -12.11 8.51
CA GLN A 147 8.90 -11.34 7.98
C GLN A 147 8.67 -9.82 8.11
N ALA A 148 7.44 -9.34 7.92
CA ALA A 148 7.06 -7.94 8.13
C ALA A 148 7.32 -7.52 9.59
N ARG A 149 6.91 -8.34 10.57
CA ARG A 149 7.21 -8.10 11.99
C ARG A 149 8.70 -7.96 12.26
N ARG A 150 9.54 -8.80 11.63
CA ARG A 150 11.00 -8.70 11.76
C ARG A 150 11.54 -7.39 11.19
N HIS A 151 11.05 -6.95 10.03
CA HIS A 151 11.44 -5.65 9.46
C HIS A 151 11.02 -4.48 10.35
N TRP A 152 9.82 -4.50 10.92
CA TRP A 152 9.37 -3.42 11.82
C TRP A 152 10.15 -3.37 13.11
N LYS A 153 10.50 -4.53 13.67
CA LYS A 153 11.39 -4.63 14.83
C LYS A 153 12.78 -4.07 14.52
N GLU A 154 13.31 -4.34 13.32
CA GLU A 154 14.58 -3.74 12.87
C GLU A 154 14.47 -2.23 12.68
N ALA A 155 13.32 -1.72 12.22
CA ALA A 155 13.05 -0.29 12.13
C ALA A 155 12.98 0.39 13.51
N GLY A 156 12.65 -0.37 14.55
CA GLY A 156 12.69 0.05 15.95
C GLY A 156 11.45 0.81 16.44
N GLU A 157 11.53 1.31 17.67
CA GLU A 157 10.40 1.87 18.44
C GLU A 157 9.69 3.05 17.79
N SER A 158 10.34 3.81 16.91
CA SER A 158 9.67 4.90 16.17
C SER A 158 8.65 4.38 15.14
N VAL A 159 8.68 3.08 14.85
CA VAL A 159 7.85 2.39 13.84
C VAL A 159 7.01 1.31 14.49
N GLU A 160 7.65 0.32 15.13
CA GLU A 160 7.00 -0.93 15.57
C GLU A 160 5.78 -0.69 16.47
N ARG A 161 5.89 0.22 17.45
CA ARG A 161 4.84 0.48 18.44
C ARG A 161 3.55 1.07 17.86
N TYR A 162 3.59 1.60 16.63
CA TYR A 162 2.42 2.18 15.95
C TYR A 162 1.72 1.17 15.06
N ILE A 163 2.17 -0.08 15.00
CA ILE A 163 1.65 -1.08 14.07
C ILE A 163 0.83 -2.12 14.83
N GLN A 164 -0.41 -2.31 14.39
CA GLN A 164 -1.27 -3.41 14.78
C GLN A 164 -1.48 -4.32 13.57
N LEU A 165 -0.71 -5.41 13.48
CA LEU A 165 -0.91 -6.40 12.43
C LEU A 165 -2.06 -7.35 12.75
N ARG A 166 -3.00 -7.46 11.82
CA ARG A 166 -4.09 -8.43 11.80
C ARG A 166 -3.81 -9.50 10.73
N GLU A 167 -3.42 -10.68 11.18
CA GLU A 167 -3.10 -11.81 10.31
C GLU A 167 -4.35 -12.58 9.90
N GLY A 168 -4.45 -12.96 8.62
CA GLY A 168 -5.55 -13.72 8.01
C GLY A 168 -6.41 -12.91 7.03
N ASP A 169 -7.57 -13.46 6.69
CA ASP A 169 -8.52 -12.86 5.75
C ASP A 169 -9.02 -11.50 6.27
N LEU A 170 -8.61 -10.43 5.59
CA LEU A 170 -8.93 -9.06 6.02
C LEU A 170 -10.44 -8.78 6.07
N THR A 171 -11.26 -9.46 5.28
CA THR A 171 -12.72 -9.26 5.32
C THR A 171 -13.33 -9.77 6.63
N LYS A 172 -12.59 -10.62 7.36
CA LYS A 172 -12.94 -11.09 8.70
C LYS A 172 -12.23 -10.26 9.77
N THR A 173 -10.92 -10.02 9.59
CA THR A 173 -10.13 -9.34 10.63
C THR A 173 -10.49 -7.87 10.78
N LEU A 174 -11.04 -7.21 9.76
CA LEU A 174 -11.47 -5.81 9.80
C LEU A 174 -12.91 -5.60 10.31
N GLN A 175 -13.66 -6.65 10.66
CA GLN A 175 -15.06 -6.53 11.10
C GLN A 175 -15.22 -5.86 12.48
N ALA A 176 -14.18 -5.91 13.32
CA ALA A 176 -14.23 -5.43 14.70
C ALA A 176 -13.11 -4.43 15.00
N ASP A 177 -13.31 -3.65 16.08
CA ASP A 177 -12.28 -2.77 16.67
C ASP A 177 -11.62 -1.80 15.68
N LEU A 178 -12.39 -1.30 14.71
CA LEU A 178 -11.96 -0.23 13.82
C LEU A 178 -12.26 1.14 14.46
N PRO A 179 -11.25 2.01 14.63
CA PRO A 179 -11.47 3.40 14.99
C PRO A 179 -12.09 4.15 13.81
N SER A 180 -12.40 5.43 14.01
CA SER A 180 -12.67 6.34 12.88
C SER A 180 -11.40 6.51 12.05
N ILE A 181 -11.48 6.20 10.77
CA ILE A 181 -10.33 6.05 9.86
C ILE A 181 -10.00 7.38 9.20
N ASP A 182 -8.72 7.76 9.24
CA ASP A 182 -8.18 8.96 8.60
C ASP A 182 -7.59 8.66 7.21
N PHE A 183 -7.05 7.45 7.02
CA PHE A 183 -6.33 7.09 5.81
C PHE A 183 -6.44 5.59 5.51
N VAL A 184 -6.51 5.22 4.23
CA VAL A 184 -6.48 3.82 3.78
C VAL A 184 -5.48 3.66 2.64
N LEU A 185 -4.66 2.61 2.70
CA LEU A 185 -3.88 2.11 1.57
C LEU A 185 -4.48 0.80 1.08
N PHE A 186 -4.82 0.72 -0.20
CA PHE A 186 -5.13 -0.52 -0.93
C PHE A 186 -3.92 -0.91 -1.80
N ASP A 187 -3.08 -1.78 -1.25
CA ASP A 187 -1.99 -2.46 -1.97
C ASP A 187 -2.21 -3.97 -1.85
N ILE A 188 -3.37 -4.40 -2.32
CA ILE A 188 -3.90 -5.74 -2.11
C ILE A 188 -4.30 -6.38 -3.43
N TRP A 189 -4.48 -7.70 -3.41
CA TRP A 189 -5.11 -8.42 -4.49
C TRP A 189 -6.45 -7.77 -4.89
N THR A 190 -6.53 -7.31 -6.14
CA THR A 190 -7.61 -6.41 -6.58
C THR A 190 -9.04 -6.89 -6.29
N PRO A 191 -9.38 -8.18 -6.42
CA PRO A 191 -10.72 -8.68 -6.05
C PRO A 191 -11.14 -8.38 -4.60
N MET A 192 -10.18 -8.12 -3.71
CA MET A 192 -10.43 -7.81 -2.31
C MET A 192 -10.68 -6.32 -2.05
N VAL A 193 -10.36 -5.43 -3.00
CA VAL A 193 -10.45 -3.98 -2.80
C VAL A 193 -11.88 -3.56 -2.49
N MET A 194 -12.85 -3.96 -3.32
CA MET A 194 -14.26 -3.60 -3.11
C MET A 194 -14.90 -4.22 -1.87
N PRO A 195 -14.77 -5.54 -1.63
CA PRO A 195 -15.23 -6.16 -0.38
C PRO A 195 -14.67 -5.46 0.86
N THR A 196 -13.41 -5.02 0.81
CA THR A 196 -12.75 -4.33 1.92
C THR A 196 -13.26 -2.90 2.07
N LEU A 197 -13.39 -2.14 0.98
CA LEU A 197 -13.92 -0.78 1.03
C LEU A 197 -15.30 -0.76 1.70
N ARG A 198 -16.18 -1.71 1.38
CA ARG A 198 -17.52 -1.82 1.99
C ARG A 198 -17.48 -1.97 3.52
N ILE A 199 -16.43 -2.59 4.07
CA ILE A 199 -16.24 -2.74 5.52
C ILE A 199 -15.73 -1.43 6.14
N LEU A 200 -14.82 -0.75 5.44
CA LEU A 200 -14.13 0.46 5.93
C LEU A 200 -14.96 1.74 5.78
N GLU A 201 -15.75 1.83 4.71
CA GLU A 201 -16.50 3.03 4.32
C GLU A 201 -17.37 3.61 5.45
N PRO A 202 -18.13 2.82 6.23
CA PRO A 202 -18.88 3.34 7.38
C PRO A 202 -18.02 3.91 8.52
N LYS A 203 -16.70 3.68 8.50
CA LYS A 203 -15.74 4.15 9.52
C LYS A 203 -14.89 5.31 9.03
N LEU A 204 -14.98 5.69 7.75
CA LEU A 204 -14.23 6.80 7.18
C LEU A 204 -14.68 8.13 7.80
N LYS A 205 -13.72 8.94 8.22
CA LYS A 205 -13.98 10.33 8.61
C LYS A 205 -14.16 11.20 7.37
N ALA A 206 -14.95 12.27 7.46
CA ALA A 206 -14.92 13.31 6.46
C ALA A 206 -13.48 13.82 6.25
N GLY A 207 -13.02 13.84 5.00
CA GLY A 207 -11.65 14.12 4.62
C GLY A 207 -10.69 12.92 4.66
N ALA A 208 -11.17 11.70 4.96
CA ALA A 208 -10.33 10.51 4.92
C ALA A 208 -9.78 10.28 3.51
N ILE A 209 -8.51 9.91 3.44
CA ILE A 209 -7.79 9.74 2.18
C ILE A 209 -7.62 8.25 1.88
N LEU A 210 -7.99 7.84 0.67
CA LEU A 210 -7.82 6.49 0.16
C LEU A 210 -6.79 6.54 -0.96
N ILE A 211 -5.79 5.67 -0.87
CA ILE A 211 -4.80 5.42 -1.93
C ILE A 211 -4.95 3.99 -2.42
N ALA A 212 -4.96 3.76 -3.73
CA ALA A 212 -4.91 2.42 -4.31
C ALA A 212 -3.83 2.33 -5.38
N ASP A 213 -2.97 1.30 -5.31
CA ASP A 213 -1.87 1.14 -6.27
C ASP A 213 -2.28 0.37 -7.54
N ASN A 214 -1.56 0.62 -8.63
CA ASN A 214 -1.69 -0.06 -9.93
C ASN A 214 -3.06 0.09 -10.61
N THR A 215 -3.83 1.13 -10.30
CA THR A 215 -5.20 1.33 -10.83
C THR A 215 -5.28 1.68 -12.31
N ALA A 216 -4.15 1.94 -12.96
CA ALA A 216 -4.03 2.10 -14.41
C ALA A 216 -3.23 0.97 -15.08
N ALA A 217 -2.82 -0.07 -14.34
CA ALA A 217 -2.12 -1.21 -14.92
C ALA A 217 -3.03 -1.95 -15.93
N PRO A 218 -2.49 -2.55 -17.00
CA PRO A 218 -3.28 -3.38 -17.90
C PRO A 218 -3.97 -4.53 -17.17
N GLY A 219 -5.28 -4.68 -17.33
CA GLY A 219 -6.04 -5.79 -16.72
C GLY A 219 -6.17 -5.72 -15.19
N ASN A 220 -5.99 -4.53 -14.59
CA ASN A 220 -5.84 -4.34 -13.15
C ASN A 220 -6.99 -4.84 -12.26
N GLY A 221 -8.21 -5.00 -12.78
CA GLY A 221 -9.37 -5.51 -12.04
C GLY A 221 -10.10 -4.49 -11.15
N TYR A 222 -9.77 -3.19 -11.22
CA TYR A 222 -10.33 -2.15 -10.36
C TYR A 222 -11.67 -1.55 -10.86
N GLY A 223 -12.27 -2.09 -11.92
CA GLY A 223 -13.46 -1.49 -12.56
C GLY A 223 -14.58 -1.14 -11.57
N GLU A 224 -15.03 -2.10 -10.77
CA GLU A 224 -16.09 -1.87 -9.76
C GLU A 224 -15.69 -0.81 -8.71
N PHE A 225 -14.42 -0.82 -8.28
CA PHE A 225 -13.89 0.15 -7.32
C PHE A 225 -13.88 1.56 -7.89
N LEU A 226 -13.37 1.72 -9.09
CA LEU A 226 -13.29 3.01 -9.76
C LEU A 226 -14.67 3.57 -10.11
N ASP A 227 -15.59 2.71 -10.53
CA ASP A 227 -16.98 3.09 -10.79
C ASP A 227 -17.67 3.55 -9.50
N HIS A 228 -17.45 2.85 -8.37
CA HIS A 228 -17.97 3.25 -7.05
C HIS A 228 -17.45 4.63 -6.62
N LEU A 229 -16.14 4.87 -6.75
CA LEU A 229 -15.53 6.14 -6.37
C LEU A 229 -15.98 7.32 -7.23
N ARG A 230 -16.38 7.06 -8.49
CA ARG A 230 -16.69 8.09 -9.49
C ARG A 230 -18.17 8.22 -9.80
N ALA A 231 -19.03 7.41 -9.17
CA ALA A 231 -20.47 7.52 -9.34
C ALA A 231 -20.96 8.93 -8.92
N GLU A 232 -21.95 9.48 -9.61
CA GLU A 232 -22.43 10.85 -9.39
C GLU A 232 -22.87 11.11 -7.94
N ALA A 233 -23.42 10.10 -7.28
CA ALA A 233 -23.87 10.19 -5.91
C ALA A 233 -22.77 9.83 -4.87
N ALA A 234 -21.62 9.35 -5.33
CA ALA A 234 -20.56 8.84 -4.47
C ALA A 234 -20.00 9.95 -3.56
N PRO A 235 -19.76 9.67 -2.27
CA PRO A 235 -19.18 10.64 -1.34
C PRO A 235 -17.66 10.74 -1.51
N TYR A 236 -17.15 10.82 -2.74
CA TYR A 236 -15.71 10.86 -3.02
C TYR A 236 -15.36 11.93 -4.05
N SER A 237 -14.21 12.57 -3.83
CA SER A 237 -13.46 13.26 -4.88
C SER A 237 -12.27 12.36 -5.25
N ALA A 238 -12.27 11.79 -6.45
CA ALA A 238 -11.28 10.81 -6.88
C ALA A 238 -10.56 11.19 -8.17
N LEU A 239 -9.27 10.87 -8.26
CA LEU A 239 -8.46 11.00 -9.48
C LEU A 239 -7.32 9.98 -9.52
N THR A 240 -6.99 9.50 -10.73
CA THR A 240 -5.79 8.68 -10.94
C THR A 240 -4.59 9.60 -11.14
N LEU A 241 -3.62 9.52 -10.23
CA LEU A 241 -2.35 10.24 -10.33
C LEU A 241 -1.43 9.58 -11.38
N PRO A 242 -0.60 10.37 -12.08
CA PRO A 242 0.20 9.91 -13.22
C PRO A 242 1.49 9.19 -12.80
N TYR A 243 1.41 8.29 -11.82
CA TYR A 243 2.50 7.38 -11.47
C TYR A 243 2.55 6.19 -12.43
N GLN A 244 3.68 5.50 -12.49
CA GLN A 244 3.77 4.23 -13.22
C GLN A 244 2.68 3.27 -12.74
N ASP A 245 1.96 2.69 -13.70
CA ASP A 245 0.79 1.82 -13.48
C ASP A 245 -0.39 2.46 -12.75
N GLY A 246 -0.36 3.78 -12.53
CA GLY A 246 -1.40 4.55 -11.85
C GLY A 246 -1.34 4.44 -10.34
N LEU A 247 -1.77 5.52 -9.68
CA LEU A 247 -1.98 5.58 -8.24
C LEU A 247 -3.29 6.33 -8.00
N GLU A 248 -4.35 5.64 -7.58
CA GLU A 248 -5.62 6.29 -7.31
C GLU A 248 -5.52 7.09 -6.02
N LEU A 249 -5.99 8.33 -6.06
CA LEU A 249 -6.25 9.15 -4.89
C LEU A 249 -7.76 9.39 -4.81
N ALA A 250 -8.36 9.07 -3.67
CA ALA A 250 -9.71 9.49 -3.36
C ALA A 250 -9.78 10.16 -1.98
N VAL A 251 -10.63 11.19 -1.87
CA VAL A 251 -10.92 11.86 -0.60
C VAL A 251 -12.40 11.67 -0.29
N TYR A 252 -12.70 11.10 0.87
CA TYR A 252 -14.06 10.89 1.34
C TYR A 252 -14.70 12.23 1.74
N THR A 253 -15.76 12.63 1.03
CA THR A 253 -16.48 13.89 1.14
C THR A 253 -17.98 13.60 1.34
N PRO A 254 -18.37 13.05 2.51
CA PRO A 254 -19.77 12.74 2.77
C PRO A 254 -20.60 14.02 2.78
N ARG A 255 -21.78 13.96 2.16
CA ARG A 255 -22.74 15.07 2.22
C ARG A 255 -23.26 15.18 3.66
N SER A 256 -23.14 16.37 4.24
CA SER A 256 -23.66 16.72 5.58
C SER A 256 -25.17 16.78 5.64
#